data_AF-A0A7Y6RS44-F1
#
_entry.id   AF-A0A7Y6RS44-F1
#
_cell.length_a   1.000
_cell.length_b   1.000
_cell.length_c   1.000
_cell.angle_alpha   90.00
_cell.angle_beta   90.00
_cell.angle_gamma   90.00
#
_symmetry.space_group_name_H-M   'P 1'
#
loop_
_entity.id
_entity.type
_entity.pdbx_description
1 polymer ?
#
loop_
_entity_poly.entity_id
_entity_poly.type
_entity_poly.pdbx_seq_one_letter_code
_entity_poly.pdbx_strand_id
1 'polypeptide(L)'
;MKKETFQDKLIKRFYGIAGPLDEFRQKEAFRLGNTCFILLFWGTMAITLLALALSKRYPEVVAYGYPTALLLSTLSASMYMTSKMRHSQVDSLDVEELTTKEQKKFKGASIKFALYFTCGMYIWNTGFDAWMEGLNPLDHLFDLRKFLAACLVGVFMGIYIEITLRKRMKKAEKLTVSSAIAKEEPKWIKNMIKRFYGIRGPLDEYRRAEADAIGGQAFIYYFYFLALGNAIAYFLAYRYPLEVAAYYPMIIAFFSIILIGI
;
A
#
# COMPACT_ATOMS: atom_id res chain seq x y z
N MET A 1 -0.29 -9.40 -28.03
CA MET A 1 -0.05 -9.14 -26.59
C MET A 1 -0.57 -10.31 -25.78
N LYS A 2 0.23 -10.84 -24.84
CA LYS A 2 -0.21 -11.85 -23.88
C LYS A 2 -1.31 -11.26 -22.99
N LYS A 3 -2.37 -12.04 -22.71
CA LYS A 3 -3.46 -11.60 -21.83
C LYS A 3 -2.90 -11.46 -20.41
N GLU A 4 -3.03 -10.27 -19.83
CA GLU A 4 -2.63 -10.02 -18.44
C GLU A 4 -3.42 -10.91 -17.48
N THR A 5 -2.69 -11.57 -16.57
CA THR A 5 -3.27 -12.34 -15.48
C THR A 5 -3.81 -11.42 -14.38
N PHE A 6 -4.53 -11.98 -13.41
CA PHE A 6 -4.97 -11.21 -12.23
C PHE A 6 -3.77 -10.67 -11.43
N GLN A 7 -2.70 -11.47 -11.31
CA GLN A 7 -1.48 -11.10 -10.60
C GLN A 7 -0.75 -9.94 -11.26
N ASP A 8 -0.66 -9.93 -12.60
CA ASP A 8 -0.05 -8.82 -13.34
C ASP A 8 -0.78 -7.50 -13.07
N LYS A 9 -2.12 -7.54 -13.04
CA LYS A 9 -2.95 -6.37 -12.73
C LYS A 9 -2.78 -5.91 -11.27
N LEU A 10 -2.65 -6.84 -10.34
CA LEU A 10 -2.41 -6.54 -8.93
C LEU A 10 -1.05 -5.84 -8.75
N ILE A 11 0.01 -6.38 -9.36
CA ILE A 11 1.36 -5.80 -9.35
C ILE A 11 1.34 -4.39 -9.94
N LYS A 12 0.78 -4.23 -11.16
CA LYS A 12 0.67 -2.93 -11.82
C LYS A 12 -0.03 -1.90 -10.94
N ARG A 13 -1.16 -2.28 -10.32
CA ARG A 13 -1.93 -1.39 -9.45
C ARG A 13 -1.18 -1.03 -8.17
N PHE A 14 -0.53 -1.99 -7.53
CA PHE A 14 0.20 -1.79 -6.29
C PHE A 14 1.42 -0.88 -6.47
N TYR A 15 2.21 -1.11 -7.51
CA TYR A 15 3.41 -0.32 -7.80
C TYR A 15 3.14 0.94 -8.64
N GLY A 16 1.91 1.16 -9.10
CA GLY A 16 1.52 2.35 -9.85
C GLY A 16 2.01 2.37 -11.31
N ILE A 17 2.24 1.19 -11.91
CA ILE A 17 2.69 1.03 -13.29
C ILE A 17 1.49 1.16 -14.23
N ALA A 18 1.53 2.18 -15.10
CA ALA A 18 0.41 2.50 -15.98
C ALA A 18 0.48 1.87 -17.38
N GLY A 19 1.67 1.45 -17.83
CA GLY A 19 1.91 0.80 -19.13
C GLY A 19 1.97 -0.73 -19.09
N PRO A 20 2.46 -1.41 -20.13
CA PRO A 20 2.71 -2.85 -20.09
C PRO A 20 3.70 -3.18 -18.95
N LEU A 21 3.46 -4.31 -18.29
CA LEU A 21 4.39 -4.86 -17.31
C LEU A 21 5.48 -5.64 -18.07
N ASP A 22 6.53 -4.94 -18.45
CA ASP A 22 7.74 -5.56 -19.01
C ASP A 22 8.63 -6.17 -17.90
N GLU A 23 9.60 -7.01 -18.30
CA GLU A 23 10.49 -7.70 -17.37
C GLU A 23 11.34 -6.72 -16.53
N PHE A 24 11.77 -5.61 -17.13
CA PHE A 24 12.60 -4.62 -16.45
C PHE A 24 11.82 -3.90 -15.34
N ARG A 25 10.61 -3.41 -15.64
CA ARG A 25 9.70 -2.76 -14.69
C ARG A 25 9.30 -3.72 -13.59
N GLN A 26 9.04 -4.98 -13.92
CA GLN A 26 8.74 -6.01 -12.93
C GLN A 26 9.92 -6.26 -11.99
N LYS A 27 11.13 -6.48 -12.53
CA LYS A 27 12.34 -6.67 -11.72
C LYS A 27 12.62 -5.48 -10.82
N GLU A 28 12.54 -4.26 -11.34
CA GLU A 28 12.84 -3.06 -10.55
C GLU A 28 11.78 -2.80 -9.47
N ALA A 29 10.50 -3.01 -9.79
CA ALA A 29 9.41 -2.92 -8.82
C ALA A 29 9.57 -3.95 -7.69
N PHE A 30 9.92 -5.19 -8.03
CA PHE A 30 10.18 -6.26 -7.06
C PHE A 30 11.44 -6.04 -6.24
N ARG A 31 12.51 -5.51 -6.83
CA ARG A 31 13.73 -5.14 -6.12
C ARG A 31 13.48 -4.11 -5.03
N LEU A 32 12.73 -3.08 -5.37
CA LEU A 32 12.30 -2.06 -4.41
C LEU A 32 11.30 -2.63 -3.40
N GLY A 33 10.34 -3.43 -3.87
CA GLY A 33 9.32 -4.08 -3.06
C GLY A 33 9.92 -4.97 -1.96
N ASN A 34 10.88 -5.81 -2.32
CA ASN A 34 11.60 -6.67 -1.38
C ASN A 34 12.34 -5.87 -0.30
N THR A 35 13.00 -4.77 -0.70
CA THR A 35 13.65 -3.88 0.28
C THR A 35 12.63 -3.29 1.26
N CYS A 36 11.49 -2.81 0.75
CA CYS A 36 10.41 -2.27 1.59
C CYS A 36 9.80 -3.36 2.48
N PHE A 37 9.64 -4.57 1.95
CA PHE A 37 9.11 -5.71 2.67
C PHE A 37 9.98 -6.07 3.86
N ILE A 38 11.29 -6.28 3.68
CA ILE A 38 12.18 -6.67 4.78
C ILE A 38 12.16 -5.63 5.91
N LEU A 39 12.21 -4.33 5.55
CA LEU A 39 12.18 -3.25 6.53
C LEU A 39 10.83 -3.17 7.26
N LEU A 40 9.72 -3.23 6.52
CA LEU A 40 8.37 -3.19 7.10
C LEU A 40 8.10 -4.43 7.95
N PHE A 41 8.57 -5.60 7.52
CA PHE A 41 8.44 -6.87 8.21
C PHE A 41 9.14 -6.82 9.58
N TRP A 42 10.43 -6.49 9.62
CA TRP A 42 11.17 -6.40 10.88
C TRP A 42 10.64 -5.30 11.79
N GLY A 43 10.28 -4.14 11.22
CA GLY A 43 9.65 -3.06 11.97
C GLY A 43 8.34 -3.52 12.61
N THR A 44 7.47 -4.17 11.83
CA THR A 44 6.20 -4.70 12.33
C THR A 44 6.42 -5.75 13.40
N MET A 45 7.39 -6.67 13.24
CA MET A 45 7.70 -7.66 14.27
C MET A 45 8.13 -7.03 15.58
N ALA A 46 9.01 -6.02 15.54
CA ALA A 46 9.44 -5.30 16.74
C ALA A 46 8.27 -4.60 17.45
N ILE A 47 7.43 -3.87 16.70
CA ILE A 47 6.26 -3.19 17.25
C ILE A 47 5.26 -4.22 17.81
N THR A 48 5.08 -5.37 17.16
CA THR A 48 4.17 -6.44 17.59
C THR A 48 4.63 -7.08 18.89
N LEU A 49 5.92 -7.35 19.05
CA LEU A 49 6.47 -7.85 20.31
C LEU A 49 6.27 -6.86 21.46
N LEU A 50 6.47 -5.56 21.19
CA LEU A 50 6.20 -4.51 22.17
C LEU A 50 4.71 -4.46 22.56
N ALA A 51 3.81 -4.53 21.58
CA ALA A 51 2.37 -4.54 21.81
C ALA A 51 1.93 -5.75 22.64
N LEU A 52 2.46 -6.95 22.36
CA LEU A 52 2.18 -8.16 23.14
C LEU A 52 2.68 -8.06 24.58
N ALA A 53 3.84 -7.43 24.80
CA ALA A 53 4.38 -7.22 26.15
C ALA A 53 3.55 -6.20 26.96
N LEU A 54 2.99 -5.19 26.29
CA LEU A 54 2.24 -4.11 26.94
C LEU A 54 0.73 -4.37 27.04
N SER A 55 0.16 -5.28 26.24
CA SER A 55 -1.28 -5.46 26.10
C SER A 55 -2.02 -5.73 27.41
N LYS A 56 -1.41 -6.48 28.34
CA LYS A 56 -2.01 -6.77 29.65
C LYS A 56 -1.97 -5.58 30.61
N ARG A 57 -0.93 -4.75 30.53
CA ARG A 57 -0.70 -3.66 31.48
C ARG A 57 -1.31 -2.34 31.02
N TYR A 58 -1.31 -2.10 29.71
CA TYR A 58 -1.80 -0.87 29.09
C TYR A 58 -2.67 -1.20 27.85
N PRO A 59 -3.79 -1.92 28.03
CA PRO A 59 -4.58 -2.41 26.90
C PRO A 59 -5.12 -1.28 26.02
N GLU A 60 -5.63 -0.19 26.59
CA GLU A 60 -6.15 0.94 25.81
C GLU A 60 -5.06 1.60 24.95
N VAL A 61 -3.86 1.78 25.51
CA VAL A 61 -2.71 2.32 24.77
C VAL A 61 -2.34 1.41 23.61
N VAL A 62 -2.39 0.09 23.80
CA VAL A 62 -2.11 -0.87 22.73
C VAL A 62 -3.23 -0.88 21.69
N ALA A 63 -4.50 -0.85 22.11
CA ALA A 63 -5.66 -0.89 21.22
C ALA A 63 -5.64 0.20 20.15
N TYR A 64 -5.19 1.41 20.51
CA TYR A 64 -5.06 2.53 19.57
C TYR A 64 -3.63 2.72 19.07
N GLY A 65 -2.64 2.66 19.97
CA GLY A 65 -1.25 2.95 19.66
C GLY A 65 -0.62 1.92 18.72
N TYR A 66 -0.96 0.64 18.85
CA TYR A 66 -0.41 -0.40 17.98
C TYR A 66 -0.92 -0.25 16.53
N PRO A 67 -2.25 -0.16 16.26
CA PRO A 67 -2.72 0.13 14.90
C PRO A 67 -2.18 1.44 14.33
N THR A 68 -2.04 2.48 15.17
CA THR A 68 -1.43 3.76 14.76
C THR A 68 0.01 3.58 14.29
N ALA A 69 0.83 2.86 15.06
CA ALA A 69 2.22 2.62 14.73
C ALA A 69 2.37 1.80 13.45
N LEU A 70 1.51 0.78 13.25
CA LEU A 70 1.49 0.01 12.01
C LEU A 70 1.07 0.87 10.82
N LEU A 71 0.01 1.68 10.95
CA LEU A 71 -0.43 2.60 9.90
C LEU A 71 0.71 3.53 9.47
N LEU A 72 1.38 4.18 10.41
CA LEU A 72 2.50 5.08 10.13
C LEU A 72 3.66 4.33 9.45
N SER A 73 3.93 3.09 9.86
CA SER A 73 4.98 2.26 9.26
C SER A 73 4.64 1.88 7.81
N THR A 74 3.41 1.46 7.56
CA THR A 74 2.89 1.12 6.22
C THR A 74 2.87 2.34 5.30
N LEU A 75 2.44 3.50 5.80
CA LEU A 75 2.46 4.77 5.05
C LEU A 75 3.91 5.20 4.74
N SER A 76 4.82 5.05 5.69
CA SER A 76 6.26 5.35 5.48
C SER A 76 6.85 4.47 4.38
N ALA A 77 6.56 3.17 4.38
CA ALA A 77 6.98 2.25 3.33
C ALA A 77 6.38 2.63 1.97
N SER A 78 5.10 2.99 1.92
CA SER A 78 4.42 3.44 0.69
C SER A 78 5.02 4.74 0.14
N MET A 79 5.31 5.72 1.00
CA MET A 79 5.93 6.99 0.61
C MET A 79 7.34 6.78 0.08
N TYR A 80 8.15 5.96 0.77
CA TYR A 80 9.49 5.61 0.33
C TYR A 80 9.47 4.91 -1.04
N MET A 81 8.61 3.90 -1.21
CA MET A 81 8.45 3.18 -2.47
C MET A 81 8.04 4.15 -3.60
N THR A 82 6.99 4.93 -3.39
CA THR A 82 6.47 5.88 -4.40
C THR A 82 7.55 6.90 -4.80
N SER A 83 8.31 7.40 -3.84
CA SER A 83 9.42 8.32 -4.10
C SER A 83 10.50 7.66 -4.96
N LYS A 84 10.93 6.45 -4.61
CA LYS A 84 11.95 5.71 -5.36
C LYS A 84 11.50 5.34 -6.76
N MET A 85 10.27 4.85 -6.93
CA MET A 85 9.69 4.55 -8.25
C MET A 85 9.67 5.77 -9.18
N ARG A 86 9.33 6.94 -8.64
CA ARG A 86 9.34 8.22 -9.38
C ARG A 86 10.74 8.66 -9.77
N HIS A 87 11.73 8.38 -8.93
CA HIS A 87 13.13 8.68 -9.23
C HIS A 87 13.72 7.72 -10.27
N SER A 88 13.35 6.44 -10.24
CA SER A 88 13.77 5.43 -11.23
C SER A 88 12.93 5.42 -12.50
N GLN A 89 11.88 6.24 -12.57
CA GLN A 89 10.95 6.34 -13.71
C GLN A 89 10.26 5.02 -14.06
N VAL A 90 10.22 4.04 -13.15
CA VAL A 90 9.51 2.76 -13.37
C VAL A 90 8.00 2.99 -13.40
N ASP A 91 7.52 4.02 -12.69
CA ASP A 91 6.12 4.47 -12.72
C ASP A 91 5.84 5.53 -13.81
N SER A 92 6.83 5.80 -14.68
CA SER A 92 6.67 6.76 -15.76
C SER A 92 5.57 6.30 -16.71
N LEU A 93 4.78 7.27 -17.14
CA LEU A 93 3.77 7.07 -18.17
C LEU A 93 4.50 7.25 -19.49
N ASP A 94 4.68 6.19 -20.26
CA ASP A 94 5.04 6.32 -21.66
C ASP A 94 3.74 6.37 -22.46
N VAL A 95 3.41 7.55 -22.99
CA VAL A 95 2.15 7.78 -23.73
C VAL A 95 2.13 6.99 -25.04
N GLU A 96 3.30 6.68 -25.61
CA GLU A 96 3.45 5.89 -26.84
C GLU A 96 3.23 4.39 -26.57
N GLU A 97 3.58 3.91 -25.37
CA GLU A 97 3.29 2.52 -24.96
C GLU A 97 1.84 2.28 -24.55
N LEU A 98 1.09 3.35 -24.25
CA LEU A 98 -0.31 3.24 -23.85
C LEU A 98 -1.21 2.97 -25.05
N THR A 99 -2.05 1.94 -24.96
CA THR A 99 -3.08 1.70 -25.97
C THR A 99 -4.09 2.85 -26.01
N THR A 100 -4.75 3.08 -27.15
CA THR A 100 -5.81 4.09 -27.29
C THR A 100 -6.95 3.92 -26.27
N LYS A 101 -7.19 2.68 -25.80
CA LYS A 101 -8.13 2.39 -24.71
C LYS A 101 -7.64 2.88 -23.35
N GLU A 102 -6.34 2.78 -23.06
CA GLU A 102 -5.74 3.23 -21.81
C GLU A 102 -5.64 4.75 -21.78
N GLN A 103 -5.28 5.40 -22.88
CA GLN A 103 -5.34 6.86 -23.01
C GLN A 103 -6.76 7.41 -22.78
N LYS A 104 -7.80 6.75 -23.30
CA LYS A 104 -9.21 7.11 -23.02
C LYS A 104 -9.61 6.88 -21.56
N LYS A 105 -9.02 5.90 -20.84
CA LYS A 105 -9.28 5.71 -19.41
C LYS A 105 -8.77 6.88 -18.56
N PHE A 106 -7.69 7.55 -18.98
CA PHE A 106 -7.22 8.76 -18.29
C PHE A 106 -8.21 9.92 -18.41
N LYS A 107 -8.91 10.05 -19.55
CA LYS A 107 -10.01 11.02 -19.71
C LYS A 107 -11.20 10.61 -18.84
N GLY A 108 -11.41 11.32 -17.73
CA GLY A 108 -12.47 11.06 -16.75
C GLY A 108 -12.09 10.10 -15.63
N ALA A 109 -10.80 9.71 -15.51
CA ALA A 109 -10.31 8.95 -14.37
C ALA A 109 -10.53 9.69 -13.05
N SER A 110 -10.30 11.00 -13.04
CA SER A 110 -10.53 11.88 -11.88
C SER A 110 -11.99 11.90 -11.45
N ILE A 111 -12.92 12.00 -12.40
CA ILE A 111 -14.37 12.00 -12.13
C ILE A 111 -14.80 10.65 -11.56
N LYS A 112 -14.39 9.54 -12.18
CA LYS A 112 -14.70 8.20 -11.67
C LYS A 112 -14.13 7.99 -10.27
N PHE A 113 -12.88 8.39 -10.05
CA PHE A 113 -12.26 8.31 -8.73
C PHE A 113 -13.02 9.15 -7.70
N ALA A 114 -13.36 10.39 -8.04
CA ALA A 114 -14.12 11.28 -7.16
C ALA A 114 -15.47 10.65 -6.77
N LEU A 115 -16.20 10.06 -7.72
CA LEU A 115 -17.46 9.38 -7.44
C LEU A 115 -17.27 8.18 -6.50
N TYR A 116 -16.34 7.27 -6.80
CA TYR A 116 -16.06 6.13 -5.94
C TYR A 116 -15.60 6.54 -4.54
N PHE A 117 -14.72 7.53 -4.47
CA PHE A 117 -14.22 8.07 -3.20
C PHE A 117 -15.35 8.72 -2.40
N THR A 118 -16.23 9.51 -3.04
CA THR A 118 -17.38 10.14 -2.40
C THR A 118 -18.33 9.09 -1.83
N CYS A 119 -18.72 8.10 -2.63
CA CYS A 119 -19.61 7.04 -2.16
C CYS A 119 -18.98 6.25 -1.01
N GLY A 120 -17.71 5.88 -1.14
CA GLY A 120 -16.97 5.15 -0.11
C GLY A 120 -16.86 5.95 1.20
N MET A 121 -16.46 7.22 1.12
CA MET A 121 -16.35 8.11 2.28
C MET A 121 -17.72 8.41 2.91
N TYR A 122 -18.78 8.52 2.09
CA TYR A 122 -20.13 8.73 2.61
C TYR A 122 -20.60 7.53 3.44
N ILE A 123 -20.47 6.32 2.88
CA ILE A 123 -20.83 5.08 3.58
C ILE A 123 -19.94 4.90 4.82
N TRP A 124 -18.63 5.15 4.69
CA TRP A 124 -17.69 5.05 5.80
C TRP A 124 -18.03 6.03 6.90
N ASN A 125 -18.07 7.34 6.64
CA ASN A 125 -18.34 8.34 7.69
C ASN A 125 -19.72 8.15 8.30
N THR A 126 -20.75 7.98 7.49
CA THR A 126 -22.13 7.84 8.00
C THR A 126 -22.28 6.57 8.83
N GLY A 127 -21.77 5.44 8.32
CA GLY A 127 -21.85 4.18 9.04
C GLY A 127 -20.94 4.11 10.25
N PHE A 128 -19.76 4.73 10.18
CA PHE A 128 -18.81 4.83 11.28
C PHE A 128 -19.36 5.73 12.39
N ASP A 129 -19.86 6.92 12.09
CA ASP A 129 -20.46 7.81 13.09
C ASP A 129 -21.60 7.11 13.84
N ALA A 130 -22.52 6.47 13.11
CA ALA A 130 -23.63 5.73 13.73
C ALA A 130 -23.11 4.58 14.60
N TRP A 131 -22.09 3.85 14.14
CA TRP A 131 -21.41 2.84 14.94
C TRP A 131 -20.76 3.43 16.21
N MET A 132 -20.15 4.60 16.13
CA MET A 132 -19.54 5.27 17.28
C MET A 132 -20.59 5.73 18.30
N GLU A 133 -21.79 6.07 17.83
CA GLU A 133 -22.91 6.51 18.68
C GLU A 133 -23.77 5.36 19.23
N GLY A 134 -23.47 4.10 18.87
CA GLY A 134 -24.28 2.96 19.29
C GLY A 134 -25.56 2.76 18.47
N LEU A 135 -25.74 3.51 17.38
CA LEU A 135 -26.93 3.53 16.54
C LEU A 135 -26.82 2.52 15.39
N ASN A 136 -27.96 2.24 14.76
CA ASN A 136 -28.01 1.41 13.55
C ASN A 136 -27.51 2.21 12.34
N PRO A 137 -26.41 1.80 11.68
CA PRO A 137 -25.85 2.54 10.54
C PRO A 137 -26.83 2.80 9.40
N LEU A 138 -27.76 1.86 9.17
CA LEU A 138 -28.71 1.94 8.07
C LEU A 138 -29.71 3.10 8.22
N ASP A 139 -30.04 3.48 9.43
CA ASP A 139 -31.03 4.54 9.71
C ASP A 139 -30.49 5.93 9.37
N HIS A 140 -29.16 6.07 9.26
CA HIS A 140 -28.48 7.33 8.99
C HIS A 140 -28.00 7.48 7.54
N LEU A 141 -28.13 6.43 6.71
CA LEU A 141 -27.66 6.40 5.31
C LEU A 141 -28.38 7.37 4.36
N PHE A 142 -29.44 8.04 4.81
CA PHE A 142 -30.19 9.02 4.03
C PHE A 142 -30.12 10.44 4.63
N ASP A 143 -29.15 10.71 5.49
CA ASP A 143 -28.91 12.06 5.99
C ASP A 143 -28.39 12.99 4.88
N LEU A 144 -29.21 13.96 4.50
CA LEU A 144 -28.93 14.93 3.45
C LEU A 144 -27.70 15.80 3.78
N ARG A 145 -27.47 16.14 5.05
CA ARG A 145 -26.31 16.97 5.44
C ARG A 145 -25.01 16.20 5.25
N LYS A 146 -24.97 14.95 5.70
CA LYS A 146 -23.81 14.06 5.52
C LYS A 146 -23.54 13.79 4.05
N PHE A 147 -24.59 13.65 3.24
CA PHE A 147 -24.48 13.46 1.80
C PHE A 147 -23.87 14.68 1.11
N LEU A 148 -24.39 15.88 1.39
CA LEU A 148 -23.86 17.13 0.82
C LEU A 148 -22.40 17.38 1.25
N ALA A 149 -22.06 17.10 2.51
CA ALA A 149 -20.69 17.21 3.00
C ALA A 149 -19.75 16.23 2.25
N ALA A 150 -20.18 14.99 2.04
CA ALA A 150 -19.42 14.02 1.25
C ALA A 150 -19.24 14.46 -0.20
N CYS A 151 -20.28 15.02 -0.85
CA CYS A 151 -20.18 15.58 -2.20
C CYS A 151 -19.12 16.69 -2.28
N LEU A 152 -19.11 17.61 -1.31
CA LEU A 152 -18.13 18.70 -1.26
C LEU A 152 -16.70 18.17 -1.14
N VAL A 153 -16.44 17.22 -0.25
CA VAL A 153 -15.15 16.53 -0.12
C VAL A 153 -14.78 15.81 -1.42
N GLY A 154 -15.75 15.16 -2.05
CA GLY A 154 -15.62 14.50 -3.35
C GLY A 154 -15.14 15.42 -4.47
N VAL A 155 -15.73 16.62 -4.56
CA VAL A 155 -15.34 17.64 -5.54
C VAL A 155 -13.89 18.08 -5.31
N PHE A 156 -13.49 18.39 -4.08
CA PHE A 156 -12.11 18.76 -3.78
C PHE A 156 -11.12 17.64 -4.14
N MET A 157 -11.46 16.40 -3.80
CA MET A 157 -10.64 15.24 -4.15
C MET A 157 -10.53 15.04 -5.66
N GLY A 158 -11.63 15.21 -6.39
CA GLY A 158 -11.65 15.16 -7.86
C GLY A 158 -10.73 16.20 -8.49
N ILE A 159 -10.78 17.45 -8.02
CA ILE A 159 -9.89 18.52 -8.47
C ILE A 159 -8.43 18.18 -8.17
N TYR A 160 -8.12 17.72 -6.96
CA TYR A 160 -6.76 17.34 -6.57
C TYR A 160 -6.18 16.22 -7.47
N ILE A 161 -6.96 15.18 -7.73
CA ILE A 161 -6.56 14.08 -8.60
C ILE A 161 -6.38 14.56 -10.04
N GLU A 162 -7.27 15.40 -10.55
CA GLU A 162 -7.15 15.99 -11.89
C GLU A 162 -5.86 16.80 -12.05
N ILE A 163 -5.53 17.65 -11.08
CA ILE A 163 -4.28 18.42 -11.06
C ILE A 163 -3.07 17.48 -11.07
N THR A 164 -3.09 16.44 -10.25
CA THR A 164 -1.99 15.47 -10.13
C THR A 164 -1.80 14.67 -11.42
N LEU A 165 -2.89 14.20 -12.03
CA LEU A 165 -2.87 13.50 -13.31
C LEU A 165 -2.30 14.39 -14.43
N ARG A 166 -2.75 15.65 -14.52
CA ARG A 166 -2.22 16.61 -15.51
C ARG A 166 -0.72 16.87 -15.33
N LYS A 167 -0.25 17.00 -14.09
CA LYS A 167 1.20 17.12 -13.80
C LYS A 167 1.97 15.88 -14.25
N ARG A 168 1.43 14.68 -14.02
CA ARG A 168 2.06 13.42 -14.48
C ARG A 168 2.13 13.32 -15.99
N MET A 169 1.05 13.66 -16.70
CA MET A 169 1.02 13.64 -18.18
C MET A 169 1.99 14.66 -18.78
N LYS A 170 2.04 15.90 -18.28
CA LYS A 170 3.01 16.91 -18.75
C LYS A 170 4.46 16.51 -18.49
N LYS A 171 4.73 15.74 -17.43
CA LYS A 171 6.06 15.21 -17.15
C LYS A 171 6.41 14.08 -18.11
N ALA A 172 5.47 13.19 -18.38
CA ALA A 172 5.60 12.10 -19.35
C ALA A 172 6.00 12.57 -20.75
N GLU A 173 5.34 13.62 -21.26
CA GLU A 173 5.65 14.21 -22.57
C GLU A 173 7.08 14.78 -22.69
N LYS A 174 7.75 15.03 -21.56
CA LYS A 174 9.10 15.63 -21.51
C LYS A 174 10.19 14.62 -21.20
N LEU A 175 9.86 13.34 -21.01
CA LEU A 175 10.85 12.32 -20.67
C LEU A 175 11.60 11.87 -21.92
N THR A 176 12.84 12.36 -22.07
CA THR A 176 13.81 11.84 -23.04
C THR A 176 14.69 10.80 -22.33
N VAL A 177 14.37 9.52 -22.51
CA VAL A 177 15.13 8.34 -22.08
C VAL A 177 15.28 8.13 -20.57
N SER A 178 14.91 6.91 -20.17
CA SER A 178 15.05 6.31 -18.85
C SER A 178 16.46 6.47 -18.28
N SER A 179 16.63 7.35 -17.29
CA SER A 179 17.83 7.34 -16.45
C SER A 179 17.67 6.24 -15.40
N ALA A 180 17.70 4.98 -15.82
CA ALA A 180 17.92 3.85 -14.93
C ALA A 180 19.38 3.92 -14.46
N ILE A 181 19.69 4.84 -13.54
CA ILE A 181 21.00 4.90 -12.91
C ILE A 181 21.10 3.68 -12.02
N ALA A 182 21.81 2.66 -12.52
CA ALA A 182 22.39 1.57 -11.75
C ALA A 182 23.42 2.16 -10.78
N LYS A 183 22.96 2.80 -9.71
CA LYS A 183 23.81 3.11 -8.57
C LYS A 183 23.99 1.80 -7.82
N GLU A 184 25.24 1.37 -7.62
CA GLU A 184 25.52 0.15 -6.87
C GLU A 184 24.76 0.16 -5.54
N GLU A 185 23.99 -0.90 -5.28
CA GLU A 185 23.23 -1.01 -4.05
C GLU A 185 24.17 -0.97 -2.84
N PRO A 186 23.81 -0.23 -1.78
CA PRO A 186 24.59 -0.18 -0.55
C PRO A 186 24.88 -1.59 0.00
N LYS A 187 26.11 -1.79 0.48
CA LYS A 187 26.56 -3.08 1.05
C LYS A 187 25.63 -3.59 2.17
N TRP A 188 25.04 -2.68 2.95
CA TRP A 188 24.12 -3.05 4.04
C TRP A 188 22.81 -3.67 3.51
N ILE A 189 22.29 -3.22 2.36
CA ILE A 189 21.08 -3.78 1.74
C ILE A 189 21.37 -5.22 1.30
N LYS A 190 22.47 -5.43 0.57
CA LYS A 190 22.91 -6.77 0.14
C LYS A 190 23.05 -7.72 1.33
N ASN A 191 23.67 -7.27 2.41
CA ASN A 191 23.82 -8.05 3.65
C ASN A 191 22.47 -8.36 4.33
N MET A 192 21.57 -7.38 4.37
CA MET A 192 20.24 -7.54 4.95
C MET A 192 19.45 -8.61 4.20
N ILE A 193 19.42 -8.56 2.87
CA ILE A 193 18.74 -9.55 2.02
C ILE A 193 19.33 -10.94 2.23
N LYS A 194 20.67 -11.06 2.21
CA LYS A 194 21.33 -12.35 2.45
C LYS A 194 20.94 -12.95 3.80
N ARG A 195 20.88 -12.13 4.86
CA ARG A 195 20.49 -12.58 6.20
C ARG A 195 19.02 -12.97 6.27
N PHE A 196 18.15 -12.16 5.68
CA PHE A 196 16.71 -12.40 5.69
C PHE A 196 16.34 -13.72 5.00
N TYR A 197 16.89 -13.97 3.81
CA TYR A 197 16.61 -15.18 3.03
C TYR A 197 17.57 -16.35 3.33
N GLY A 198 18.49 -16.21 4.27
CA GLY A 198 19.45 -17.27 4.62
C GLY A 198 20.42 -17.67 3.50
N ILE A 199 20.72 -16.77 2.54
CA ILE A 199 21.56 -17.07 1.38
C ILE A 199 23.02 -17.29 1.81
N ARG A 200 23.49 -18.52 1.67
CA ARG A 200 24.89 -18.91 1.89
C ARG A 200 25.70 -18.69 0.60
N GLY A 201 26.80 -17.94 0.68
CA GLY A 201 27.67 -17.61 -0.46
C GLY A 201 27.47 -16.20 -1.02
N PRO A 202 27.95 -15.90 -2.25
CA PRO A 202 27.73 -14.61 -2.89
C PRO A 202 26.25 -14.42 -3.26
N LEU A 203 25.81 -13.16 -3.26
CA LEU A 203 24.50 -12.75 -3.78
C LEU A 203 24.71 -12.39 -5.25
N ASP A 204 24.63 -13.40 -6.11
CA ASP A 204 24.65 -13.21 -7.56
C ASP A 204 23.32 -12.64 -8.07
N GLU A 205 23.29 -12.24 -9.34
CA GLU A 205 22.12 -11.61 -9.96
C GLU A 205 20.89 -12.53 -9.98
N TYR A 206 21.10 -13.84 -10.16
CA TYR A 206 20.01 -14.82 -10.18
C TYR A 206 19.35 -14.92 -8.80
N ARG A 207 20.15 -15.16 -7.75
CA ARG A 207 19.67 -15.24 -6.36
C ARG A 207 19.06 -13.92 -5.90
N ARG A 208 19.61 -12.78 -6.36
CA ARG A 208 19.05 -11.46 -6.10
C ARG A 208 17.66 -11.33 -6.71
N ALA A 209 17.50 -11.67 -7.99
CA ALA A 209 16.24 -11.58 -8.71
C ALA A 209 15.17 -12.52 -8.13
N GLU A 210 15.55 -13.73 -7.71
CA GLU A 210 14.64 -14.68 -7.07
C GLU A 210 14.16 -14.16 -5.70
N ALA A 211 15.10 -13.69 -4.86
CA ALA A 211 14.76 -13.06 -3.58
C ALA A 211 13.88 -11.81 -3.76
N ASP A 212 14.10 -11.04 -4.84
CA ASP A 212 13.28 -9.88 -5.18
C ASP A 212 11.88 -10.27 -5.62
N ALA A 213 11.73 -11.32 -6.42
CA ALA A 213 10.42 -11.80 -6.83
C ALA A 213 9.60 -12.27 -5.61
N ILE A 214 10.20 -13.03 -4.71
CA ILE A 214 9.57 -13.50 -3.47
C ILE A 214 9.19 -12.30 -2.58
N GLY A 215 10.17 -11.45 -2.24
CA GLY A 215 9.96 -10.32 -1.34
C GLY A 215 9.03 -9.24 -1.91
N GLY A 216 9.11 -8.99 -3.22
CA GLY A 216 8.23 -8.06 -3.91
C GLY A 216 6.77 -8.52 -3.88
N GLN A 217 6.51 -9.81 -4.10
CA GLN A 217 5.17 -10.37 -3.97
C GLN A 217 4.70 -10.39 -2.51
N ALA A 218 5.55 -10.84 -1.59
CA ALA A 218 5.30 -10.82 -0.15
C ALA A 218 4.93 -9.41 0.33
N PHE A 219 5.59 -8.38 -0.19
CA PHE A 219 5.27 -6.99 0.14
C PHE A 219 3.82 -6.62 -0.19
N ILE A 220 3.34 -7.01 -1.37
CA ILE A 220 1.98 -6.69 -1.82
C ILE A 220 0.96 -7.27 -0.83
N TYR A 221 1.08 -8.57 -0.53
CA TYR A 221 0.16 -9.26 0.36
C TYR A 221 0.25 -8.73 1.79
N TYR A 222 1.48 -8.54 2.29
CA TYR A 222 1.70 -8.02 3.63
C TYR A 222 1.14 -6.61 3.79
N PHE A 223 1.34 -5.74 2.80
CA PHE A 223 0.80 -4.39 2.80
C PHE A 223 -0.72 -4.38 2.86
N TYR A 224 -1.41 -5.14 2.00
CA TYR A 224 -2.87 -5.16 2.00
C TYR A 224 -3.43 -5.80 3.27
N PHE A 225 -2.79 -6.84 3.79
CA PHE A 225 -3.17 -7.45 5.06
C PHE A 225 -3.04 -6.44 6.21
N LEU A 226 -1.91 -5.72 6.30
CA LEU A 226 -1.73 -4.67 7.29
C LEU A 226 -2.74 -3.55 7.12
N ALA A 227 -3.00 -3.08 5.90
CA ALA A 227 -3.93 -1.98 5.66
C ALA A 227 -5.37 -2.35 6.08
N LEU A 228 -5.86 -3.52 5.66
CA LEU A 228 -7.21 -3.98 6.00
C LEU A 228 -7.33 -4.37 7.48
N GLY A 229 -6.34 -5.10 8.00
CA GLY A 229 -6.29 -5.48 9.41
C GLY A 229 -6.27 -4.26 10.33
N ASN A 230 -5.51 -3.22 9.99
CA ASN A 230 -5.47 -1.98 10.76
C ASN A 230 -6.81 -1.24 10.72
N ALA A 231 -7.44 -1.16 9.55
CA ALA A 231 -8.75 -0.51 9.43
C ALA A 231 -9.80 -1.20 10.31
N ILE A 232 -9.82 -2.54 10.33
CA ILE A 232 -10.70 -3.32 11.19
C ILE A 232 -10.34 -3.13 12.66
N ALA A 233 -9.05 -3.18 13.01
CA ALA A 233 -8.60 -3.00 14.39
C ALA A 233 -8.99 -1.62 14.95
N TYR A 234 -8.80 -0.55 14.18
CA TYR A 234 -9.26 0.79 14.56
C TYR A 234 -10.76 0.87 14.77
N PHE A 235 -11.52 0.27 13.85
CA PHE A 235 -12.98 0.24 13.93
C PHE A 235 -13.47 -0.48 15.21
N LEU A 236 -12.84 -1.61 15.54
CA LEU A 236 -13.18 -2.40 16.71
C LEU A 236 -12.64 -1.78 18.01
N ALA A 237 -11.49 -1.09 18.00
CA ALA A 237 -10.86 -0.55 19.20
C ALA A 237 -11.75 0.42 19.96
N TYR A 238 -12.68 1.09 19.26
CA TYR A 238 -13.62 1.99 19.89
C TYR A 238 -14.61 1.29 20.84
N ARG A 239 -15.16 0.13 20.43
CA ARG A 239 -16.14 -0.62 21.25
C ARG A 239 -15.52 -1.77 22.04
N TYR A 240 -14.40 -2.31 21.55
CA TYR A 240 -13.75 -3.52 22.05
C TYR A 240 -12.24 -3.32 22.22
N PRO A 241 -11.79 -2.31 23.00
CA PRO A 241 -10.37 -1.99 23.11
C PRO A 241 -9.55 -3.12 23.73
N LEU A 242 -10.12 -3.84 24.72
CA LEU A 242 -9.43 -4.93 25.41
C LEU A 242 -9.18 -6.12 24.47
N GLU A 243 -10.18 -6.45 23.67
CA GLU A 243 -10.14 -7.51 22.68
C GLU A 243 -9.15 -7.15 21.57
N VAL A 244 -9.18 -5.92 21.07
CA VAL A 244 -8.21 -5.47 20.06
C VAL A 244 -6.79 -5.52 20.61
N ALA A 245 -6.56 -5.04 21.82
CA ALA A 245 -5.24 -5.07 22.45
C ALA A 245 -4.70 -6.49 22.64
N ALA A 246 -5.57 -7.45 22.95
CA ALA A 246 -5.20 -8.84 23.12
C ALA A 246 -4.98 -9.53 21.76
N TYR A 247 -5.98 -9.50 20.87
CA TYR A 247 -6.02 -10.35 19.69
C TYR A 247 -5.33 -9.77 18.47
N TYR A 248 -5.39 -8.45 18.26
CA TYR A 248 -4.87 -7.88 17.02
C TYR A 248 -3.35 -8.08 16.87
N PRO A 249 -2.50 -7.81 17.88
CA PRO A 249 -1.08 -8.14 17.80
C PRO A 249 -0.81 -9.64 17.57
N MET A 250 -1.63 -10.53 18.15
CA MET A 250 -1.50 -11.98 17.94
C MET A 250 -1.82 -12.37 16.49
N ILE A 251 -2.87 -11.79 15.89
CA ILE A 251 -3.24 -12.02 14.49
C ILE A 251 -2.11 -11.54 13.56
N ILE A 252 -1.55 -10.36 13.81
CA ILE A 252 -0.41 -9.85 13.02
C ILE A 252 0.81 -10.74 13.18
N ALA A 253 1.14 -11.19 14.39
CA ALA A 253 2.26 -12.10 14.63
C ALA A 253 2.07 -13.42 13.89
N PHE A 254 0.89 -14.03 13.99
CA PHE A 254 0.57 -15.29 13.33
C PHE A 254 0.66 -15.18 11.80
N PHE A 255 0.08 -14.14 11.21
CA PHE A 255 0.19 -13.90 9.77
C PHE A 255 1.64 -13.65 9.34
N SER A 256 2.42 -12.91 10.14
CA SER A 256 3.83 -12.64 9.85
C SER A 256 4.66 -13.93 9.85
N ILE A 257 4.35 -14.89 10.73
CA ILE A 257 5.00 -16.21 10.74
C ILE A 257 4.65 -17.02 9.49
N ILE A 258 3.36 -17.06 9.10
CA ILE A 258 2.94 -17.73 7.86
C ILE A 258 3.69 -17.16 6.66
N LEU A 259 3.87 -15.85 6.62
CA LEU A 259 4.52 -15.17 5.51
C LEU A 259 6.03 -15.42 5.39
N ILE A 260 6.69 -15.88 6.48
CA ILE A 260 8.08 -16.39 6.43
C ILE A 260 8.13 -17.86 6.00
N GLY A 261 7.07 -18.62 6.26
CA GLY A 261 7.00 -20.06 5.94
C GLY A 261 6.70 -20.38 4.47
N ILE A 262 6.44 -19.36 3.65
CA ILE A 262 6.24 -19.43 2.19
C ILE A 262 7.53 -19.01 1.50
#